data_AF-A0A1X2EKS5-F1
#
_entry.id   AF-A0A1X2EKS5-F1
#
_cell.length_a   1.000
_cell.length_b   1.000
_cell.length_c   1.000
_cell.angle_alpha   90.00
_cell.angle_beta   90.00
_cell.angle_gamma   90.00
#
_symmetry.space_group_name_H-M   'P 1'
#
loop_
_entity.id
_entity.type
_entity.pdbx_description
1 polymer ?
#
loop_
_entity_poly.entity_id
_entity_poly.type
_entity_poly.pdbx_seq_one_letter_code
_entity_poly.pdbx_strand_id
1 'polypeptide(L)'
;MTDNDTPSDAPSPYQPDPGDGVNTDLTSSVGAEDLDEDRIGLDPLEEGMDPPEQWTSADRFGVTAAEQREGESLDQRLAQETHDVGERDGPR
;
A
#
# COMPACT_ATOMS: atom_id res chain seq x y z
N MET A 1 62.62 -8.00 -47.91
CA MET A 1 61.34 -8.62 -48.29
C MET A 1 60.55 -8.80 -47.01
N THR A 2 59.83 -7.78 -46.57
CA THR A 2 58.42 -7.45 -46.89
C THR A 2 57.41 -8.28 -46.09
N ASP A 3 56.71 -7.53 -45.24
CA ASP A 3 55.28 -7.57 -44.98
C ASP A 3 54.69 -8.84 -44.38
N ASN A 4 54.30 -8.74 -43.11
CA ASN A 4 52.95 -9.18 -42.78
C ASN A 4 52.29 -8.18 -41.82
N ASP A 5 51.37 -7.44 -42.43
CA ASP A 5 50.38 -6.55 -41.84
C ASP A 5 49.35 -7.40 -41.07
N THR A 6 49.08 -7.06 -39.80
CA THR A 6 47.76 -7.09 -39.12
C THR A 6 48.00 -6.93 -37.62
N PRO A 7 47.76 -5.76 -37.00
CA PRO A 7 47.53 -5.74 -35.56
C PRO A 7 46.12 -6.31 -35.32
N SER A 8 46.05 -7.58 -34.90
CA SER A 8 44.83 -8.24 -34.39
C SER A 8 44.36 -7.67 -33.04
N ASP A 9 44.73 -6.45 -32.70
CA ASP A 9 44.64 -5.88 -31.36
C ASP A 9 43.49 -4.87 -31.25
N ALA A 10 42.31 -5.25 -31.74
CA ALA A 10 41.10 -4.61 -31.26
C ALA A 10 40.70 -5.33 -29.96
N PRO A 11 40.60 -4.64 -28.81
CA PRO A 11 40.12 -5.28 -27.60
C PRO A 11 38.72 -5.84 -27.87
N SER A 12 38.54 -7.13 -27.57
CA SER A 12 37.22 -7.75 -27.62
C SER A 12 36.25 -6.88 -26.81
N PRO A 13 35.05 -6.56 -27.33
CA PRO A 13 34.07 -5.79 -26.57
C PRO A 13 33.83 -6.52 -25.25
N TYR A 14 33.86 -5.75 -24.16
CA TYR A 14 33.56 -6.29 -22.84
C TYR A 14 32.14 -6.84 -22.87
N GLN A 15 32.03 -8.15 -22.66
CA GLN A 15 30.76 -8.85 -22.53
C GLN A 15 30.60 -9.13 -21.03
N PRO A 16 29.69 -8.43 -20.33
CA PRO A 16 29.50 -8.63 -18.90
C PRO A 16 29.09 -10.08 -18.63
N ASP A 17 29.62 -10.67 -17.55
CA ASP A 17 29.17 -11.97 -17.09
C ASP A 17 27.69 -11.85 -16.68
N PRO A 18 26.82 -12.84 -16.94
CA PRO A 18 25.44 -12.84 -16.42
C PRO A 18 25.35 -12.59 -14.90
N GLY A 19 26.42 -12.88 -14.14
CA GLY A 19 26.53 -12.57 -12.72
C GLY A 19 26.79 -11.09 -12.37
N ASP A 20 27.33 -10.28 -13.29
CA ASP A 20 27.75 -8.89 -13.02
C ASP A 20 26.55 -7.92 -12.86
N GLY A 21 25.36 -8.31 -13.35
CA GLY A 21 24.15 -7.49 -13.28
C GLY A 21 23.19 -7.84 -12.14
N VAL A 22 23.46 -8.91 -11.39
CA VAL A 22 22.57 -9.38 -10.32
C VAL A 22 23.11 -8.99 -8.96
N ASN A 23 22.39 -8.11 -8.25
CA ASN A 23 22.65 -7.89 -6.83
C ASN A 23 22.18 -9.11 -6.06
N THR A 24 23.07 -10.07 -5.78
CA THR A 24 22.74 -11.32 -5.06
C THR A 24 22.05 -11.04 -3.73
N ASP A 25 22.38 -9.93 -3.07
CA ASP A 25 21.75 -9.44 -1.84
C ASP A 25 20.23 -9.16 -1.99
N LEU A 26 19.80 -8.67 -3.17
CA LEU A 26 18.38 -8.47 -3.50
C LEU A 26 17.70 -9.75 -4.00
N THR A 27 18.46 -10.74 -4.49
CA THR A 27 17.92 -12.02 -5.00
C THR A 27 17.93 -13.12 -3.95
N SER A 28 18.68 -12.95 -2.86
CA SER A 28 18.55 -13.71 -1.62
C SER A 28 17.24 -13.27 -0.98
N SER A 29 16.15 -13.80 -1.53
CA SER A 29 14.78 -13.49 -1.14
C SER A 29 14.63 -13.49 0.37
N VAL A 30 13.97 -12.46 0.89
CA VAL A 30 13.36 -12.48 2.22
C VAL A 30 12.47 -13.73 2.27
N GLY A 31 12.84 -14.68 3.12
CA GLY A 31 12.14 -15.95 3.26
C GLY A 31 10.81 -15.77 3.98
N ALA A 32 9.96 -16.80 3.96
CA ALA A 32 8.75 -16.75 4.77
C ALA A 32 9.09 -16.63 6.27
N GLU A 33 10.18 -17.28 6.69
CA GLU A 33 10.69 -17.21 8.07
C GLU A 33 11.26 -15.83 8.45
N ASP A 34 11.70 -15.02 7.49
CA ASP A 34 12.19 -13.67 7.77
C ASP A 34 11.04 -12.69 8.09
N LEU A 35 9.80 -13.08 7.79
CA LEU A 35 8.59 -12.31 8.06
C LEU A 35 7.90 -12.72 9.37
N ASP A 36 8.45 -13.71 10.08
CA ASP A 36 7.92 -14.14 11.38
C ASP A 36 8.16 -13.06 12.45
N GLU A 37 7.25 -12.96 13.41
CA GLU A 37 7.18 -11.91 14.43
C GLU A 37 8.46 -11.82 15.28
N ASP A 38 9.04 -12.98 15.60
CA ASP A 38 10.30 -13.12 16.34
C ASP A 38 11.51 -12.61 15.54
N ARG A 39 11.39 -12.56 14.22
CA ARG A 39 12.44 -12.09 13.31
C ARG A 39 12.32 -10.62 12.95
N ILE A 40 11.11 -10.13 12.67
CA ILE A 40 10.85 -8.72 12.38
C ILE A 40 10.79 -7.86 13.65
N GLY A 41 10.69 -8.48 14.82
CA GLY A 41 10.66 -7.79 16.12
C GLY A 41 9.40 -6.94 16.32
N LEU A 42 8.35 -7.26 15.58
CA LEU A 42 7.05 -6.60 15.59
C LEU A 42 5.98 -7.69 15.62
N ASP A 43 5.03 -7.55 16.52
CA ASP A 43 3.80 -8.35 16.53
C ASP A 43 2.77 -7.67 15.60
N PRO A 44 2.39 -8.27 14.45
CA PRO A 44 1.37 -7.73 13.55
C PRO A 44 0.01 -7.55 14.23
N LEU A 45 -0.27 -8.27 15.32
CA LEU A 45 -1.50 -8.13 16.11
C LEU A 45 -1.46 -6.89 17.01
N GLU A 46 -0.29 -6.32 17.31
CA GLU A 46 -0.15 -5.12 18.14
C GLU A 46 -0.65 -3.86 17.42
N GLU A 47 -0.36 -3.72 16.12
CA GLU A 47 -0.81 -2.55 15.33
C GLU A 47 -2.34 -2.53 15.12
N GLY A 48 -3.00 -3.70 15.16
CA GLY A 48 -4.45 -3.83 15.03
C GLY A 48 -5.22 -3.90 16.35
N MET A 49 -4.53 -3.92 17.50
CA MET A 49 -5.16 -4.17 18.80
C MET A 49 -5.85 -2.94 19.40
N ASP A 50 -5.47 -1.74 18.96
CA ASP A 50 -6.11 -0.49 19.36
C ASP A 50 -7.11 -0.04 18.27
N PRO A 51 -8.36 -0.54 18.29
CA PRO A 51 -9.41 0.10 17.50
C PRO A 51 -9.48 1.58 17.92
N PRO A 52 -9.85 2.49 17.01
CA PRO A 52 -10.05 3.88 17.38
C PRO A 52 -11.02 3.93 18.56
N GLU A 53 -10.64 4.65 19.64
CA GLU A 53 -11.40 4.72 20.90
C GLU A 53 -12.88 5.11 20.73
N GLN A 54 -13.22 5.63 19.56
CA GLN A 54 -14.54 6.04 19.12
C GLN A 54 -14.92 5.22 17.88
N TRP A 55 -15.36 3.99 18.08
CA TRP A 55 -16.06 3.26 17.03
C TRP A 55 -17.40 3.97 16.76
N THR A 56 -17.38 5.00 15.92
CA THR A 56 -18.48 5.94 15.62
C THR A 56 -19.78 5.29 15.14
N SER A 57 -19.77 3.99 14.83
CA SER A 57 -20.97 3.27 14.43
C SER A 57 -21.84 2.79 15.60
N ALA A 58 -21.31 2.67 16.82
CA ALA A 58 -22.08 2.18 17.97
C ALA A 58 -23.11 3.20 18.48
N ASP A 59 -22.85 4.50 18.30
CA ASP A 59 -23.70 5.59 18.77
C ASP A 59 -24.77 6.05 17.76
N ARG A 60 -24.89 5.37 16.61
CA ARG A 60 -25.91 5.71 15.60
C ARG A 60 -27.28 5.15 15.97
N PHE A 61 -28.33 5.83 15.51
CA PHE A 61 -29.69 5.33 15.65
C PHE A 61 -29.87 4.01 14.88
N GLY A 62 -30.62 3.06 15.44
CA GLY A 62 -30.90 1.77 14.80
C GLY A 62 -29.91 0.66 15.18
N VAL A 63 -29.09 0.84 16.21
CA VAL A 63 -28.21 -0.22 16.72
C VAL A 63 -28.98 -1.21 17.59
N THR A 64 -30.08 -0.77 18.22
CA THR A 64 -30.92 -1.62 19.07
C THR A 64 -32.19 -2.12 18.35
N ALA A 65 -32.73 -3.25 18.80
CA ALA A 65 -33.99 -3.81 18.29
C ALA A 65 -35.22 -2.94 18.58
N ALA A 66 -35.13 -2.01 19.54
CA ALA A 66 -36.19 -1.03 19.80
C ALA A 66 -36.16 0.07 18.74
N GLU A 67 -35.00 0.69 18.51
CA GLU A 67 -34.82 1.76 17.52
C GLU A 67 -35.14 1.29 16.10
N GLN A 68 -34.77 0.06 15.74
CA GLN A 68 -35.11 -0.52 14.43
C GLN A 68 -36.63 -0.64 14.20
N ARG A 69 -37.41 -0.89 15.26
CA ARG A 69 -38.88 -0.93 15.17
C ARG A 69 -39.52 0.44 15.12
N GLU A 70 -38.91 1.41 15.81
CA GLU A 70 -39.39 2.79 15.85
C GLU A 70 -39.08 3.50 14.52
N GLY A 71 -37.91 3.22 13.95
CA GLY A 71 -37.43 3.85 12.74
C GLY A 71 -36.91 5.27 13.00
N GLU A 72 -35.94 5.69 12.21
CA GLU A 72 -35.35 7.02 12.35
C GLU A 72 -36.25 8.10 11.74
N SER A 73 -36.35 9.25 12.42
CA SER A 73 -37.13 10.39 11.92
C SER A 73 -36.44 11.09 10.75
N LEU A 74 -37.23 11.76 9.90
CA LEU A 74 -36.69 12.52 8.77
C LEU A 74 -35.73 13.64 9.23
N ASP A 75 -36.05 14.33 10.33
CA ASP A 75 -35.22 15.40 10.88
C ASP A 75 -33.86 14.86 11.36
N GLN A 76 -33.82 13.69 12.01
CA GLN A 76 -32.57 13.04 12.42
C GLN A 76 -31.69 12.68 11.23
N ARG A 77 -32.30 12.18 10.14
CA ARG A 77 -31.59 11.88 8.88
C ARG A 77 -31.03 13.13 8.23
N LEU A 78 -31.79 14.22 8.21
CA LEU A 78 -31.35 15.51 7.69
C LEU A 78 -30.21 16.11 8.52
N ALA A 79 -30.24 15.94 9.84
CA ALA A 79 -29.17 16.41 10.73
C ALA A 79 -27.83 15.68 10.51
N GLN A 80 -27.86 14.44 10.01
CA GLN A 80 -26.67 13.66 9.68
C GLN A 80 -26.15 13.97 8.27
N GLU A 81 -26.98 14.50 7.38
CA GLU A 81 -26.61 14.85 6.02
C GLU A 81 -25.70 16.09 6.02
N THR A 82 -24.60 16.03 5.27
CA THR A 82 -23.83 17.22 4.92
C THR A 82 -24.42 17.83 3.66
N HIS A 83 -24.86 19.09 3.74
CA HIS A 83 -25.38 19.79 2.57
C HIS A 83 -24.29 20.01 1.52
N ASP A 84 -24.52 19.55 0.30
CA ASP A 84 -23.61 19.81 -0.82
C ASP A 84 -23.78 21.26 -1.31
N VAL A 85 -22.99 22.18 -0.74
CA VAL A 85 -22.98 23.60 -1.10
C VAL A 85 -22.00 23.89 -2.26
N GLY A 86 -22.41 23.59 -3.50
CA GLY A 86 -21.81 24.10 -4.75
C GLY A 86 -21.58 23.01 -5.82
N GLU A 87 -22.25 22.99 -6.97
CA GLU A 87 -21.93 23.87 -8.10
C GLU A 87 -23.16 24.14 -9.01
N ARG A 88 -23.92 25.19 -8.69
CA ARG A 88 -24.70 25.95 -9.69
C ARG A 88 -24.41 27.44 -9.58
N ASP A 89 -23.14 27.77 -9.36
CA ASP A 89 -22.67 29.16 -9.35
C ASP A 89 -21.28 29.26 -10.02
N GLY A 90 -21.18 28.69 -11.22
CA GLY A 90 -20.17 29.10 -12.20
C GLY A 90 -20.74 30.25 -13.05
N PRO A 91 -19.92 31.25 -13.44
CA PRO A 91 -20.43 32.40 -14.19
C PRO A 91 -21.02 31.97 -15.53
N ARG A 92 -22.20 32.52 -15.85
CA ARG A 92 -22.89 32.39 -17.15
C ARG A 92 -22.23 33.22 -18.23
#